data_AF-A0A2Y9AII5-F1
#
_entry.id   AF-A0A2Y9AII5-F1
#
_cell.length_a   1.000
_cell.length_b   1.000
_cell.length_c   1.000
_cell.angle_alpha   90.00
_cell.angle_beta   90.00
_cell.angle_gamma   90.00
#
_symmetry.space_group_name_H-M   'P 1'
#
loop_
_entity.id
_entity.type
_entity.pdbx_description
1 polymer ?
#
loop_
_entity_poly.entity_id
_entity_poly.type
_entity_poly.pdbx_seq_one_letter_code
_entity_poly.pdbx_strand_id
1 'polypeptide(L)'
;MANLERPRRAVPVDEQIGLALRAYRRDQGLSQRGLAELVGVPQPTIARLERSPLASSLRTVTSLLATAGYVLAVVDTDGQPVGAWSMTDLRARDRSGRRFPAHHEVRSVRPGSLHPRWWVFHEEMGTGECGPQPTWTAEGSPFPRFRPYRGERLTYAPGEERRWL
;
A
#
# COMPACT_ATOMS: atom_id res chain seq x y z
N MET A 1 -25.24 -39.50 -9.76
CA MET A 1 -24.79 -38.85 -11.01
C MET A 1 -23.35 -38.41 -10.79
N ALA A 2 -22.41 -38.96 -11.56
CA ALA A 2 -20.97 -38.80 -11.33
C ALA A 2 -20.57 -37.32 -11.45
N ASN A 3 -20.13 -36.73 -10.34
CA ASN A 3 -19.38 -35.49 -10.32
C ASN A 3 -18.04 -35.80 -11.00
N LEU A 4 -17.91 -35.45 -12.28
CA LEU A 4 -16.62 -35.48 -12.97
C LEU A 4 -15.77 -34.35 -12.39
N GLU A 5 -15.21 -34.59 -11.20
CA GLU A 5 -14.07 -33.84 -10.68
C GLU A 5 -12.88 -34.10 -11.61
N ARG A 6 -12.88 -33.42 -12.77
CA ARG A 6 -11.62 -33.12 -13.40
C ARG A 6 -10.90 -32.20 -12.42
N PRO A 7 -9.64 -32.49 -12.02
CA PRO A 7 -8.81 -31.43 -11.51
C PRO A 7 -8.72 -30.40 -12.64
N ARG A 8 -9.49 -29.31 -12.56
CA ARG A 8 -9.29 -28.13 -13.40
C ARG A 8 -7.90 -27.67 -13.02
N ARG A 9 -6.89 -28.09 -13.78
CA ARG A 9 -5.58 -27.44 -13.72
C ARG A 9 -5.89 -25.97 -13.87
N ALA A 10 -5.67 -25.19 -12.81
CA ALA A 10 -5.97 -23.77 -12.82
C ALA A 10 -5.20 -23.19 -13.99
N VAL A 11 -5.93 -22.69 -14.99
CA VAL A 11 -5.33 -22.01 -16.14
C VAL A 11 -4.49 -20.88 -15.54
N PRO A 12 -3.19 -20.78 -15.85
CA PRO A 12 -2.35 -19.76 -15.24
C PRO A 12 -2.85 -18.37 -15.64
N VAL A 13 -2.62 -17.37 -14.78
CA VAL A 13 -3.23 -16.04 -14.93
C VAL A 13 -2.90 -15.38 -16.27
N ASP A 14 -1.72 -15.65 -16.82
CA ASP A 14 -1.27 -15.15 -18.10
C ASP A 14 -2.08 -15.74 -19.27
N GLU A 15 -2.36 -17.04 -19.23
CA GLU A 15 -3.25 -17.66 -20.22
C GLU A 15 -4.70 -17.17 -20.06
N GLN A 16 -5.17 -16.96 -18.82
CA GLN A 16 -6.49 -16.38 -18.57
C GLN A 16 -6.65 -14.98 -19.18
N ILE A 17 -5.64 -14.12 -19.06
CA ILE A 17 -5.64 -12.77 -19.66
C ILE A 17 -5.79 -12.86 -21.18
N GLY A 18 -4.99 -13.71 -21.84
CA GLY A 18 -5.07 -13.89 -23.29
C GLY A 18 -6.43 -14.43 -23.74
N LEU A 19 -6.97 -15.41 -23.00
CA LEU A 19 -8.29 -15.97 -23.27
C LEU A 19 -9.41 -14.94 -23.07
N ALA A 20 -9.35 -14.11 -22.03
CA ALA A 20 -10.33 -13.07 -21.76
C ALA A 20 -10.40 -12.04 -22.90
N LEU A 21 -9.24 -11.57 -23.38
CA LEU A 21 -9.18 -10.63 -24.51
C LEU A 21 -9.70 -11.27 -25.82
N ARG A 22 -9.35 -12.54 -26.07
CA ARG A 22 -9.86 -13.28 -27.24
C ARG A 22 -11.36 -13.52 -27.17
N ALA A 23 -11.91 -13.76 -25.97
CA ALA A 23 -13.35 -13.91 -25.77
C ALA A 23 -14.08 -12.59 -26.03
N TYR A 24 -13.60 -11.50 -25.45
CA TYR A 24 -14.14 -10.15 -25.69
C TYR A 24 -14.12 -9.80 -27.18
N ARG A 25 -13.01 -10.03 -27.88
CA ARG A 25 -12.94 -9.79 -29.32
C ARG A 25 -13.92 -10.61 -30.14
N ARG A 26 -14.14 -11.88 -29.79
CA ARG A 26 -15.09 -12.75 -30.49
C ARG A 26 -16.53 -12.27 -30.30
N ASP A 27 -16.86 -11.87 -29.08
CA ASP A 27 -18.18 -11.31 -28.74
C ASP A 27 -18.46 -10.00 -29.52
N GLN A 28 -17.44 -9.16 -29.67
CA GLN A 28 -17.54 -7.88 -30.36
C GLN A 28 -17.24 -7.94 -31.87
N GLY A 29 -16.93 -9.11 -32.43
CA GLY A 29 -16.56 -9.26 -33.85
C GLY A 29 -15.27 -8.54 -34.26
N LEU A 30 -14.35 -8.29 -33.32
CA LEU A 30 -13.15 -7.46 -33.53
C LEU A 30 -11.94 -8.27 -34.01
N SER A 31 -11.25 -7.75 -35.02
CA SER A 31 -9.87 -8.16 -35.34
C SER A 31 -8.88 -7.64 -34.29
N GLN A 32 -7.62 -8.11 -34.30
CA GLN A 32 -6.59 -7.55 -33.42
C GLN A 32 -6.36 -6.05 -33.70
N ARG A 33 -6.43 -5.64 -34.98
CA ARG A 33 -6.34 -4.23 -35.38
C ARG A 33 -7.55 -3.45 -34.88
N GLY A 34 -8.76 -4.01 -35.00
CA GLY A 34 -9.98 -3.38 -34.52
C GLY A 34 -9.97 -3.13 -33.00
N LEU A 35 -9.52 -4.11 -32.20
CA LEU A 35 -9.35 -3.89 -30.76
C LEU A 35 -8.25 -2.85 -30.47
N ALA A 36 -7.16 -2.87 -31.22
CA ALA A 36 -6.06 -1.94 -31.06
C ALA A 36 -6.50 -0.49 -31.33
N GLU A 37 -7.27 -0.27 -32.38
CA GLU A 37 -7.88 1.03 -32.73
C GLU A 37 -8.89 1.48 -31.67
N LEU A 38 -9.75 0.57 -31.20
CA LEU A 38 -10.73 0.85 -30.14
C LEU A 38 -10.07 1.34 -28.84
N VAL A 39 -8.93 0.75 -28.47
CA VAL A 39 -8.23 1.06 -27.21
C VAL A 39 -7.18 2.17 -27.39
N GLY A 40 -6.81 2.50 -28.63
CA GLY A 40 -5.76 3.48 -28.93
C GLY A 40 -4.34 2.97 -28.67
N VAL A 41 -4.08 1.69 -28.94
CA VAL A 41 -2.74 1.07 -28.80
C VAL A 41 -2.26 0.47 -30.13
N PRO A 42 -0.95 0.27 -30.33
CA PRO A 42 -0.46 -0.46 -31.51
C PRO A 42 -0.95 -1.91 -31.52
N GLN A 43 -1.35 -2.44 -32.68
CA GLN A 43 -1.77 -3.85 -32.82
C GLN A 43 -0.77 -4.89 -32.28
N PRO A 44 0.57 -4.71 -32.42
CA PRO A 44 1.53 -5.63 -31.81
C PRO A 44 1.40 -5.74 -30.29
N THR A 45 0.87 -4.71 -29.61
CA THR A 45 0.58 -4.75 -28.17
C THR A 45 -0.54 -5.74 -27.87
N ILE A 46 -1.61 -5.77 -28.67
CA ILE A 46 -2.70 -6.74 -28.54
C ILE A 46 -2.17 -8.16 -28.80
N ALA A 47 -1.42 -8.35 -29.89
CA ALA A 47 -0.86 -9.66 -30.23
C ALA A 47 0.07 -10.20 -29.13
N ARG A 48 0.88 -9.34 -28.52
CA ARG A 48 1.75 -9.69 -27.40
C ARG A 48 0.96 -10.04 -26.15
N LEU A 49 -0.09 -9.30 -25.82
CA LEU A 49 -0.93 -9.59 -24.63
C LEU A 49 -1.74 -10.87 -24.78
N GLU A 50 -2.17 -11.22 -25.99
CA GLU A 50 -2.86 -12.49 -26.23
C GLU A 50 -1.94 -13.71 -26.14
N ARG A 51 -0.62 -13.54 -26.33
CA ARG A 51 0.37 -14.65 -26.35
C ARG A 51 1.22 -14.74 -25.09
N SER A 52 1.62 -13.60 -24.54
CA SER A 52 2.61 -13.49 -23.46
C SER A 52 2.39 -12.22 -22.63
N PRO A 53 1.27 -12.11 -21.88
CA PRO A 53 0.93 -10.88 -21.17
C PRO A 53 1.90 -10.53 -20.05
N LEU A 54 2.60 -11.50 -19.46
CA LEU A 54 3.63 -11.26 -18.43
C LEU A 54 4.84 -10.47 -18.95
N ALA A 55 5.05 -10.43 -20.27
CA ALA A 55 6.10 -9.60 -20.88
C ALA A 55 5.66 -8.13 -21.07
N SER A 56 4.42 -7.78 -20.72
CA SER A 56 3.88 -6.43 -20.81
C SER A 56 3.79 -5.79 -19.43
N SER A 57 3.75 -4.46 -19.37
CA SER A 57 3.59 -3.77 -18.08
C SER A 57 2.23 -4.10 -17.47
N LEU A 58 2.18 -4.22 -16.13
CA LEU A 58 0.94 -4.44 -15.40
C LEU A 58 -0.12 -3.36 -15.73
N ARG A 59 0.31 -2.11 -15.91
CA ARG A 59 -0.55 -0.99 -16.31
C ARG A 59 -1.22 -1.22 -17.67
N THR A 60 -0.48 -1.76 -18.63
CA THR A 60 -1.03 -2.07 -19.97
C THR A 60 -2.04 -3.21 -19.87
N VAL A 61 -1.71 -4.26 -19.12
CA VAL A 61 -2.60 -5.41 -18.89
C VAL A 61 -3.92 -4.95 -18.25
N THR A 62 -3.84 -4.21 -17.14
CA THR A 62 -5.04 -3.78 -16.40
C THR A 62 -5.91 -2.81 -17.20
N SER A 63 -5.30 -1.91 -17.97
CA SER A 63 -6.06 -1.00 -18.86
C SER A 63 -6.86 -1.75 -19.92
N LEU A 64 -6.26 -2.78 -20.53
CA LEU A 64 -6.92 -3.56 -21.58
C LEU A 64 -7.98 -4.51 -21.04
N LEU A 65 -7.72 -5.13 -19.88
CA LEU A 65 -8.73 -5.90 -19.16
C LEU A 65 -9.93 -5.03 -18.80
N ALA A 66 -9.70 -3.80 -18.33
CA ALA A 66 -10.78 -2.87 -18.00
C ALA A 66 -11.68 -2.54 -19.20
N THR A 67 -11.10 -2.34 -20.39
CA THR A 67 -11.88 -2.17 -21.63
C THR A 67 -12.73 -3.41 -21.94
N ALA A 68 -12.20 -4.60 -21.64
CA ALA A 68 -12.92 -5.86 -21.82
C ALA A 68 -13.89 -6.20 -20.67
N GLY A 69 -14.09 -5.30 -19.69
CA GLY A 69 -14.99 -5.49 -18.56
C GLY A 69 -14.41 -6.29 -17.39
N TYR A 70 -13.09 -6.48 -17.34
CA TYR A 70 -12.41 -7.26 -16.31
C TYR A 70 -11.53 -6.38 -15.41
N VAL A 71 -11.36 -6.81 -14.16
CA VAL A 71 -10.44 -6.21 -13.19
C VAL A 71 -9.45 -7.24 -12.69
N LEU A 72 -8.24 -6.81 -12.33
CA LEU A 72 -7.24 -7.65 -11.69
C LEU A 72 -7.29 -7.45 -10.18
N ALA A 73 -7.37 -8.53 -9.41
CA ALA A 73 -7.42 -8.50 -7.96
C ALA A 73 -6.33 -9.37 -7.35
N VAL A 74 -5.89 -8.99 -6.15
CA VAL A 74 -5.09 -9.85 -5.28
C VAL A 74 -6.07 -10.70 -4.48
N VAL A 75 -5.88 -12.01 -4.51
CA VAL A 75 -6.70 -13.00 -3.80
C VAL A 75 -5.82 -13.80 -2.85
N ASP A 76 -6.40 -14.32 -1.78
CA ASP A 76 -5.74 -15.28 -0.91
C ASP A 76 -5.65 -16.68 -1.56
N THR A 77 -5.08 -17.63 -0.84
CA THR A 77 -4.91 -19.01 -1.31
C THR A 77 -6.23 -19.75 -1.51
N ASP A 78 -7.31 -19.28 -0.89
CA ASP A 78 -8.66 -19.82 -1.01
C ASP A 78 -9.45 -19.11 -2.14
N GLY A 79 -8.80 -18.20 -2.87
CA GLY A 79 -9.36 -17.46 -3.99
C GLY A 79 -10.27 -16.30 -3.56
N GLN A 80 -10.29 -15.92 -2.29
CA GLN A 80 -11.07 -14.78 -1.81
C GLN A 80 -10.29 -13.48 -2.04
N PRO A 81 -10.93 -12.40 -2.53
CA PRO A 81 -10.28 -11.11 -2.66
C PRO A 81 -9.73 -10.63 -1.31
N VAL A 82 -8.49 -10.15 -1.31
CA VAL A 82 -7.88 -9.54 -0.12
C VAL A 82 -8.58 -8.20 0.15
N GLY A 83 -9.57 -8.23 1.04
CA GLY A 83 -10.49 -7.10 1.27
C GLY A 83 -10.30 -6.35 2.58
N ALA A 84 -9.61 -6.92 3.56
CA ALA A 84 -9.55 -6.35 4.91
C ALA A 84 -8.25 -5.55 5.13
N TRP A 85 -8.15 -4.37 4.52
CA TRP A 85 -7.12 -3.39 4.88
C TRP A 85 -7.65 -2.49 6.00
N SER A 86 -6.85 -2.24 7.03
CA SER A 86 -7.26 -1.32 8.09
C SER A 86 -7.32 0.12 7.55
N MET A 87 -8.11 1.00 8.19
CA MET A 87 -8.14 2.43 7.83
C MET A 87 -6.74 3.05 7.87
N THR A 88 -5.94 2.60 8.82
CA THR A 88 -4.52 2.94 8.94
C THR A 88 -3.73 2.55 7.69
N ASP A 89 -3.87 1.31 7.20
CA ASP A 89 -3.16 0.85 5.99
C ASP A 89 -3.58 1.64 4.75
N LEU A 90 -4.84 2.08 4.69
CA LEU A 90 -5.35 2.84 3.54
C LEU A 90 -4.89 4.30 3.57
N ARG A 91 -4.91 4.95 4.74
CA ARG A 91 -4.85 6.42 4.84
C ARG A 91 -3.69 6.98 5.63
N ALA A 92 -3.04 6.20 6.49
CA ALA A 92 -2.01 6.73 7.36
C ALA A 92 -0.78 7.17 6.57
N ARG A 93 -0.45 8.46 6.68
CA ARG A 93 0.73 9.10 6.11
C ARG A 93 1.43 9.93 7.17
N ASP A 94 2.76 9.96 7.13
CA ASP A 94 3.55 10.87 7.95
C ASP A 94 3.48 12.31 7.44
N ARG A 95 4.15 13.24 8.12
CA ARG A 95 4.19 14.67 7.74
C ARG A 95 4.79 14.93 6.35
N SER A 96 5.57 13.99 5.82
CA SER A 96 6.20 14.07 4.51
C SER A 96 5.41 13.32 3.42
N GLY A 97 4.20 12.85 3.74
CA GLY A 97 3.33 12.12 2.81
C GLY A 97 3.73 10.66 2.57
N ARG A 98 4.70 10.13 3.31
CA ARG A 98 5.15 8.73 3.19
C ARG A 98 4.27 7.82 4.03
N ARG A 99 4.26 6.53 3.71
CA ARG A 99 3.66 5.52 4.60
C ARG A 99 4.56 5.35 5.81
N PHE A 100 3.96 5.08 6.97
CA PHE A 100 4.71 4.62 8.13
C PHE A 100 5.38 3.26 7.84
N PRO A 101 6.48 2.92 8.53
CA PRO A 101 7.11 1.62 8.33
C PRO A 101 6.15 0.49 8.71
N ALA A 102 6.12 -0.57 7.90
CA ALA A 102 5.08 -1.61 7.97
C ALA A 102 5.02 -2.42 9.27
N HIS A 103 6.08 -2.41 10.08
CA HIS A 103 6.15 -3.12 11.36
C HIS A 103 5.68 -2.27 12.56
N HIS A 104 5.37 -0.99 12.33
CA HIS A 104 4.85 -0.14 13.39
C HIS A 104 3.33 -0.20 13.44
N GLU A 105 2.79 -0.33 14.64
CA GLU A 105 1.37 -0.09 14.88
C GLU A 105 1.09 1.42 14.73
N VAL A 106 0.17 1.77 13.83
CA VAL A 106 -0.16 3.16 13.54
C VAL A 106 -1.61 3.44 13.91
N ARG A 107 -1.82 4.54 14.63
CA ARG A 107 -3.13 4.97 15.14
C ARG A 107 -3.43 6.40 14.74
N SER A 108 -4.71 6.72 14.62
CA SER A 108 -5.19 8.08 14.40
C SER A 108 -4.97 8.91 15.66
N VAL A 109 -4.42 10.11 15.53
CA VAL A 109 -4.38 11.11 16.59
C VAL A 109 -5.68 11.89 16.54
N ARG A 110 -6.48 11.86 17.62
CA ARG A 110 -7.71 12.64 17.67
C ARG A 110 -7.36 14.13 17.88
N PRO A 111 -8.02 15.07 17.19
CA PRO A 111 -7.92 16.48 17.52
C PRO A 111 -8.21 16.70 19.01
N GLY A 112 -7.34 17.46 19.70
CA GLY A 112 -7.47 17.73 21.14
C GLY A 112 -7.11 16.58 22.10
N SER A 113 -6.58 15.44 21.61
CA SER A 113 -6.01 14.39 22.47
C SER A 113 -4.55 14.69 22.86
N LEU A 114 -4.07 14.03 23.94
CA LEU A 114 -2.65 14.08 24.33
C LEU A 114 -1.76 13.72 23.13
N HIS A 115 -1.01 14.71 22.66
CA HIS A 115 -0.22 14.64 21.44
C HIS A 115 0.90 13.58 21.53
N PRO A 116 1.41 13.06 20.40
CA PRO A 116 2.59 12.21 20.39
C PRO A 116 3.77 12.91 21.06
N ARG A 117 4.52 12.22 21.92
CA ARG A 117 5.60 12.83 22.71
C ARG A 117 6.65 13.48 21.86
N TRP A 118 7.04 12.82 20.78
CA TRP A 118 8.06 13.34 19.90
C TRP A 118 7.62 14.70 19.33
N TRP A 119 6.34 14.87 19.01
CA TRP A 119 5.82 16.15 18.52
C TRP A 119 5.81 17.19 19.64
N VAL A 120 5.37 16.82 20.84
CA VAL A 120 5.41 17.72 21.99
C VAL A 120 6.86 18.15 22.30
N PHE A 121 7.82 17.23 22.34
CA PHE A 121 9.21 17.54 22.69
C PHE A 121 9.96 18.31 21.61
N HIS A 122 9.71 18.03 20.33
CA HIS A 122 10.44 18.67 19.24
C HIS A 122 9.78 19.95 18.73
N GLU A 123 8.45 20.05 18.77
CA GLU A 123 7.69 21.10 18.08
C GLU A 123 6.98 22.01 19.10
N GLU A 124 6.30 21.45 20.11
CA GLU A 124 5.57 22.26 21.11
C GLU A 124 6.49 22.84 22.22
N MET A 125 7.43 22.03 22.72
CA MET A 125 8.44 22.42 23.72
C MET A 125 9.77 22.83 23.07
N GLY A 126 9.89 22.70 21.74
CA GLY A 126 11.05 23.15 20.99
C GLY A 126 11.08 24.68 20.83
N THR A 127 12.22 25.22 20.40
CA THR A 127 12.39 26.66 20.14
C THR A 127 12.01 27.08 18.70
N GLY A 128 11.38 26.19 17.93
CA GLY A 128 11.01 26.40 16.52
C GLY A 128 9.52 26.66 16.32
N GLU A 129 9.12 27.02 15.10
CA GLU A 129 7.70 27.10 14.73
C GLU A 129 7.08 25.71 14.76
N CYS A 130 6.06 25.53 15.62
CA CYS A 130 5.38 24.26 15.77
C CYS A 130 4.61 23.91 14.48
N GLY A 131 5.03 22.85 13.79
CA GLY A 131 4.30 22.32 12.64
C GLY A 131 2.88 21.85 13.00
N PRO A 132 1.96 21.71 12.02
CA PRO A 132 0.59 21.28 12.29
C PRO A 132 0.56 19.91 12.96
N GLN A 133 -0.44 19.71 13.82
CA GLN A 133 -0.62 18.46 14.55
C GLN A 133 -0.71 17.26 13.57
N PRO A 134 0.06 16.18 13.80
CA PRO A 134 -0.03 14.99 12.97
C PRO A 134 -1.38 14.30 13.17
N THR A 135 -1.98 13.83 12.07
CA THR A 135 -3.26 13.09 12.10
C THR A 135 -3.07 11.60 12.44
N TRP A 136 -1.85 11.09 12.32
CA TRP A 136 -1.46 9.70 12.54
C TRP A 136 -0.15 9.62 13.31
N THR A 137 0.02 8.58 14.13
CA THR A 137 1.28 8.33 14.85
C THR A 137 1.57 6.83 14.96
N ALA A 138 2.85 6.49 14.84
CA ALA A 138 3.40 5.15 15.11
C ALA A 138 3.87 4.99 16.57
N GLU A 139 3.68 6.02 17.41
CA GLU A 139 4.06 5.98 18.82
C GLU A 139 3.01 5.21 19.63
N GLY A 140 3.46 4.18 20.36
CA GLY A 140 2.65 3.46 21.35
C GLY A 140 2.09 4.39 22.44
N SER A 141 0.93 4.02 23.00
CA SER A 141 0.12 4.81 23.95
C SER A 141 0.87 5.37 25.19
N PRO A 142 0.30 6.40 25.87
CA PRO A 142 1.03 7.45 26.57
C PRO A 142 1.64 6.92 27.86
N PHE A 143 2.76 7.49 28.26
CA PHE A 143 3.63 7.06 29.38
C PHE A 143 4.35 5.73 29.15
N PRO A 144 5.68 5.74 28.86
CA PRO A 144 6.46 4.61 29.30
C PRO A 144 6.24 4.54 30.80
N ARG A 145 6.07 3.32 31.35
CA ARG A 145 6.44 3.12 32.74
C ARG A 145 7.85 3.67 32.86
N PHE A 146 8.01 4.77 33.60
CA PHE A 146 9.30 5.40 33.82
C PHE A 146 10.24 4.29 34.28
N ARG A 147 11.13 3.82 33.39
CA ARG A 147 12.27 3.05 33.85
C ARG A 147 13.23 4.13 34.31
N PRO A 148 13.44 4.32 35.63
CA PRO A 148 14.45 5.25 36.08
C PRO A 148 15.74 4.90 35.35
N TYR A 149 16.36 5.91 34.77
CA TYR A 149 17.66 5.79 34.14
C TYR A 149 18.59 5.05 35.12
N ARG A 150 19.01 3.84 34.75
CA ARG A 150 19.94 3.01 35.53
C ARG A 150 21.37 3.29 35.06
N GLY A 151 21.69 4.56 34.85
CA GLY A 151 23.06 5.03 34.77
C GLY A 151 23.34 5.88 35.99
N GLU A 152 24.57 5.85 36.46
CA GLU A 152 25.01 6.68 37.58
C GLU A 152 24.67 8.15 37.28
N ARG A 153 24.27 8.89 38.32
CA ARG A 153 24.12 10.34 38.24
C ARG A 153 25.42 10.87 37.64
N LEU A 154 25.36 11.61 36.53
CA LEU A 154 26.49 12.41 36.07
C LEU A 154 26.83 13.37 37.21
N THR A 155 27.78 12.97 38.06
CA THR A 155 28.39 13.86 39.02
C THR A 155 29.27 14.79 38.24
N TYR A 156 29.08 16.06 38.49
CA TYR A 156 29.84 17.11 37.86
C TYR A 156 31.32 16.99 38.22
N ALA A 157 32.21 17.25 37.26
CA ALA A 157 33.63 17.21 37.55
C ALA A 157 34.02 18.34 38.52
N PRO A 158 35.04 18.17 39.39
CA PRO A 158 35.47 19.23 40.29
C PRO A 158 35.87 20.49 39.50
N GLY A 159 35.16 21.60 39.73
CA GLY A 159 35.43 22.91 39.10
C GLY A 159 34.54 23.25 37.91
N GLU A 160 33.66 22.36 37.51
CA GLU A 160 32.59 22.67 36.58
C GLU A 160 31.52 23.46 37.44
N GLU A 161 30.89 24.55 36.95
CA GLU A 161 29.77 25.27 37.62
C GLU A 161 28.42 25.13 36.88
N ARG A 162 27.30 25.04 37.62
CA ARG A 162 25.93 24.85 37.09
C ARG A 162 25.66 25.81 35.93
N ARG A 163 25.74 25.31 34.70
CA ARG A 163 25.19 25.96 33.51
C ARG A 163 23.67 25.98 33.72
N TRP A 164 23.06 27.16 33.60
CA TRP A 164 21.64 27.49 33.85
C TRP A 164 21.35 28.07 35.26
N LEU A 165 21.24 29.40 35.28
CA LEU A 165 20.34 30.17 36.17
C LEU A 165 18.97 30.28 35.48
#